data_AF-A0A354ETY1-F1
#
_entry.id   AF-A0A354ETY1-F1
#
_cell.length_a   1.000
_cell.length_b   1.000
_cell.length_c   1.000
_cell.angle_alpha   90.00
_cell.angle_beta   90.00
_cell.angle_gamma   90.00
#
_symmetry.space_group_name_H-M   'P 1'
#
loop_
_entity.id
_entity.type
_entity.pdbx_description
1 polymer ?
#
loop_
_entity_poly.entity_id
_entity_poly.type
_entity_poly.pdbx_seq_one_letter_code
_entity_poly.pdbx_strand_id
1 'polypeptide(L)'
;MSDTQKPLENGLTYADAGVDIDAGEMLVEHIKPLAKSTARPGSEPSLGGFGALFDLKAAGFEDPLIVSTTDGVGTKLKIAIETG
;
A
#
# COMPACT_ATOMS: atom_id res chain seq x y z
N MET A 1 4.26 -1.56 46.86
CA MET A 1 3.68 -0.27 46.47
C MET A 1 3.36 -0.40 45.00
N SER A 2 2.08 -0.60 44.72
CA SER A 2 1.50 -0.81 43.40
C SER A 2 1.31 0.57 42.78
N ASP A 3 1.99 0.83 41.66
CA ASP A 3 1.62 1.90 40.74
C ASP A 3 1.31 1.26 39.39
N THR A 4 0.13 0.63 39.34
CA THR A 4 -0.53 0.31 38.07
C THR A 4 -1.01 1.63 37.48
N GLN A 5 -0.21 2.25 36.60
CA GLN A 5 -0.66 3.42 35.84
C GLN A 5 -1.84 3.01 34.95
N LYS A 6 -3.02 3.54 35.28
CA LYS A 6 -4.23 3.47 34.46
C LYS A 6 -3.95 4.21 33.13
N PRO A 7 -4.24 3.64 31.95
CA PRO A 7 -4.12 4.38 30.69
C PRO A 7 -4.98 5.64 30.75
N LEU A 8 -4.45 6.76 30.26
CA LEU A 8 -5.14 8.05 30.23
C LEU A 8 -6.48 7.91 29.48
N GLU A 9 -7.61 8.11 30.17
CA GLU A 9 -8.98 7.93 29.66
C GLU A 9 -9.38 8.85 28.48
N ASN A 10 -8.49 9.75 28.03
CA ASN A 10 -8.76 10.75 26.98
C ASN A 10 -7.76 10.75 25.81
N GLY A 11 -6.94 9.72 25.65
CA GLY A 11 -6.01 9.62 24.50
C GLY A 11 -6.67 8.98 23.29
N LEU A 12 -6.94 9.74 22.23
CA LEU A 12 -7.29 9.15 20.93
C LEU A 12 -6.12 8.27 20.45
N THR A 13 -6.39 7.00 20.18
CA THR A 13 -5.41 6.09 19.57
C THR A 13 -5.43 6.22 18.05
N TYR A 14 -4.37 5.77 17.39
CA TYR A 14 -4.33 5.69 15.93
C TYR A 14 -5.38 4.72 15.38
N ALA A 15 -5.70 3.67 16.15
CA ALA A 15 -6.79 2.74 15.86
C ALA A 15 -8.18 3.41 15.96
N ASP A 16 -8.37 4.35 16.88
CA ASP A 16 -9.64 5.12 16.97
C ASP A 16 -9.88 6.00 15.74
N ALA A 17 -8.83 6.33 14.98
CA ALA A 17 -8.94 6.98 13.67
C ALA A 17 -9.30 6.01 12.53
N GLY A 18 -9.54 4.73 12.83
CA GLY A 18 -9.86 3.67 11.87
C GLY A 18 -8.63 3.05 11.19
N VAL A 19 -7.43 3.24 11.75
CA VAL A 19 -6.19 2.71 11.16
C VAL A 19 -5.72 1.46 11.91
N ASP A 20 -5.65 0.34 11.19
CA ASP A 20 -5.07 -0.91 11.66
C ASP A 20 -3.73 -1.15 10.97
N ILE A 21 -2.64 -0.96 11.72
CA ILE A 21 -1.27 -1.10 11.21
C ILE A 21 -0.97 -2.56 10.89
N ASP A 22 -1.33 -3.47 11.80
CA ASP A 22 -1.04 -4.90 11.67
C ASP A 22 -1.78 -5.48 10.45
N ALA A 23 -3.05 -5.09 10.25
CA ALA A 23 -3.79 -5.46 9.04
C ALA A 23 -3.14 -4.94 7.76
N GLY A 24 -2.60 -3.71 7.79
CA GLY A 24 -1.84 -3.13 6.69
C GLY A 24 -0.57 -3.92 6.36
N GLU A 25 0.23 -4.24 7.36
CA GLU A 25 1.46 -5.03 7.21
C GLU A 25 1.16 -6.46 6.72
N MET A 26 0.13 -7.10 7.27
CA MET A 26 -0.33 -8.40 6.80
C MET A 26 -0.70 -8.36 5.32
N LEU A 27 -1.48 -7.37 4.88
CA LEU A 27 -1.83 -7.24 3.47
C LEU A 27 -0.59 -7.09 2.59
N VAL A 28 0.37 -6.25 3.01
CA VAL A 28 1.64 -6.04 2.31
C VAL A 28 2.38 -7.38 2.13
N GLU A 29 2.49 -8.21 3.17
CA GLU A 29 3.13 -9.54 3.06
C GLU A 29 2.41 -10.46 2.06
N HIS A 30 1.08 -10.45 2.04
CA HIS A 30 0.31 -11.29 1.12
C HIS A 30 0.47 -10.88 -0.35
N ILE A 31 0.53 -9.57 -0.65
CA ILE A 31 0.60 -9.09 -2.04
C ILE A 31 2.04 -8.96 -2.57
N LYS A 32 3.05 -8.94 -1.69
CA LYS A 32 4.48 -8.92 -2.06
C LYS A 32 4.86 -9.88 -3.20
N PRO A 33 4.53 -11.20 -3.14
CA PRO A 33 4.87 -12.12 -4.23
C PRO A 33 4.16 -11.78 -5.54
N LEU A 34 2.92 -11.29 -5.48
CA LEU A 34 2.14 -10.90 -6.67
C LEU A 34 2.77 -9.69 -7.35
N ALA A 35 3.09 -8.64 -6.59
CA ALA A 35 3.79 -7.47 -7.14
C ALA A 35 5.19 -7.81 -7.66
N LYS A 36 5.92 -8.70 -6.97
CA LYS A 36 7.24 -9.16 -7.45
C LYS A 36 7.14 -9.87 -8.79
N SER A 37 6.04 -10.57 -9.06
CA SER A 37 5.83 -11.26 -10.34
C SER A 37 5.74 -10.31 -11.55
N THR A 38 5.49 -9.01 -11.32
CA THR A 38 5.44 -8.00 -12.38
C THR A 38 6.75 -7.23 -12.58
N ALA A 39 7.85 -7.69 -11.97
CA ALA A 39 9.15 -7.02 -12.06
C ALA A 39 9.65 -6.89 -13.51
N ARG A 40 10.23 -5.73 -13.83
CA ARG A 40 10.78 -5.39 -15.15
C ARG A 40 11.99 -4.46 -15.01
N PRO A 41 12.82 -4.29 -16.05
CA PRO A 41 13.88 -3.27 -16.04
C PRO A 41 13.33 -1.90 -15.66
N GLY A 42 14.05 -1.21 -14.77
CA GLY A 42 13.65 0.07 -14.19
C GLY A 42 12.76 -0.01 -12.96
N SER A 43 12.03 -1.11 -12.71
CA SER A 43 11.26 -1.25 -11.46
C SER A 43 12.09 -1.84 -10.34
N GLU A 44 12.01 -1.28 -9.14
CA GLU A 44 12.48 -1.94 -7.92
C GLU A 44 11.27 -2.56 -7.19
N PRO A 45 11.09 -3.90 -7.20
CA PRO A 45 9.88 -4.56 -6.70
C PRO A 45 9.88 -4.72 -5.18
N SER A 46 10.21 -3.67 -4.43
CA SER A 46 10.12 -3.65 -2.97
C SER A 46 8.85 -2.96 -2.50
N LEU A 47 7.98 -3.69 -1.82
CA LEU A 47 6.81 -3.17 -1.10
C LEU A 47 7.13 -3.02 0.39
N GLY A 48 6.68 -1.92 1.00
CA GLY A 48 6.84 -1.64 2.44
C GLY A 48 7.49 -0.29 2.78
N GLY A 49 7.96 0.47 1.79
CA GLY A 49 8.38 1.87 1.95
C GLY A 49 7.23 2.86 1.70
N PHE A 50 7.46 4.14 1.97
CA PHE A 50 6.47 5.22 1.73
C PHE A 50 6.12 5.39 0.25
N GLY A 51 7.06 5.11 -0.65
CA GLY A 51 6.88 5.24 -2.09
C GLY A 51 7.77 4.28 -2.87
N ALA A 52 7.46 4.12 -4.15
CA ALA A 52 8.22 3.31 -5.10
C ALA A 52 8.88 4.19 -6.16
N LEU A 53 9.94 3.66 -6.78
CA LEU A 53 10.71 4.33 -7.82
C LEU A 53 10.70 3.52 -9.11
N PHE A 54 10.86 4.21 -10.23
CA PHE A 54 11.08 3.61 -11.54
C PHE A 54 12.23 4.32 -12.27
N ASP A 55 13.32 3.60 -12.52
CA ASP A 55 14.48 4.09 -13.26
C ASP A 55 14.25 3.96 -14.78
N LEU A 56 13.98 5.09 -15.43
CA LEU A 56 13.76 5.17 -16.86
C LEU A 56 15.02 4.85 -17.69
N LYS A 57 16.21 5.18 -17.18
CA LYS A 57 17.46 4.89 -17.86
C LYS A 57 17.75 3.39 -17.83
N ALA A 58 17.57 2.75 -16.67
CA ALA A 58 17.68 1.29 -16.55
C ALA A 58 16.61 0.55 -17.37
N ALA A 59 15.46 1.19 -17.66
CA ALA A 59 14.45 0.68 -18.58
C ALA A 59 14.75 0.96 -20.07
N GLY A 60 15.83 1.67 -20.40
CA GLY A 60 16.29 1.92 -21.77
C GLY A 60 15.70 3.16 -22.45
N PHE A 61 15.14 4.10 -21.70
CA PHE A 61 14.64 5.37 -22.26
C PHE A 61 15.74 6.44 -22.31
N GLU A 62 15.79 7.21 -23.41
CA GLU A 62 16.72 8.35 -23.58
C GLU A 62 16.07 9.71 -23.34
N ASP A 63 14.90 9.97 -23.93
CA ASP A 63 14.15 11.23 -23.77
C ASP A 63 12.64 10.96 -23.61
N PRO A 64 12.21 10.41 -22.46
CA PRO A 64 10.85 9.96 -22.28
C PRO A 64 9.90 11.11 -21.92
N LEU A 65 8.70 11.10 -22.52
CA LEU A 65 7.53 11.81 -22.00
C LEU A 65 6.72 10.89 -21.09
N ILE A 66 6.35 11.39 -19.92
CA ILE A 66 5.57 10.64 -18.93
C ILE A 66 4.12 11.09 -18.98
N VAL A 67 3.21 10.13 -19.17
CA VAL A 67 1.77 10.34 -19.08
C VAL A 67 1.25 9.46 -17.95
N SER A 68 0.54 10.08 -17.00
CA SER A 68 -0.13 9.41 -15.90
C SER A 68 -1.64 9.63 -16.00
N THR A 69 -2.41 8.62 -15.62
CA THR A 69 -3.85 8.70 -15.48
C THR A 69 -4.29 7.98 -14.22
N THR A 70 -5.45 8.36 -13.70
CA THR A 70 -6.13 7.71 -12.57
C THR A 70 -7.54 7.37 -13.01
N ASP A 71 -7.93 6.11 -12.84
CA ASP A 71 -9.26 5.64 -13.22
C ASP A 71 -9.87 4.76 -12.11
N GLY A 72 -11.18 4.84 -11.95
CA GLY A 72 -11.96 4.06 -11.00
C GLY A 72 -12.67 2.90 -11.68
N VAL A 73 -12.84 1.79 -10.96
CA VAL A 73 -13.56 0.62 -11.47
C VAL A 73 -15.07 0.90 -11.68
N GLY A 74 -15.63 1.84 -10.93
CA GLY A 74 -17.03 2.24 -11.01
C GLY A 74 -17.99 1.21 -10.41
N THR A 75 -19.24 1.20 -10.89
CA THR A 75 -20.30 0.33 -10.35
C THR A 75 -20.08 -1.17 -10.58
N LYS A 76 -19.08 -1.56 -11.38
CA LYS A 76 -18.63 -2.97 -11.47
C LYS A 76 -18.21 -3.55 -10.13
N LEU A 77 -17.74 -2.71 -9.19
CA LEU A 77 -17.45 -3.14 -7.83
C LEU A 77 -18.67 -3.71 -7.11
N LYS A 78 -19.89 -3.22 -7.39
CA LYS A 78 -21.11 -3.76 -6.77
C LYS A 78 -21.32 -5.22 -7.14
N ILE A 79 -21.18 -5.53 -8.43
CA ILE A 79 -21.27 -6.92 -8.92
C ILE A 79 -20.19 -7.78 -8.29
N ALA A 80 -18.92 -7.35 -8.31
CA ALA A 80 -17.83 -8.13 -7.71
C ALA A 80 -18.03 -8.40 -6.20
N ILE A 81 -18.59 -7.44 -5.45
CA ILE A 81 -18.92 -7.62 -4.04
C ILE A 81 -20.08 -8.60 -3.85
N GLU A 82 -21.10 -8.52 -4.71
CA GLU A 82 -22.28 -9.38 -4.66
C GLU A 82 -21.97 -10.83 -5.10
N THR A 83 -20.99 -11.04 -6.00
CA THR A 83 -20.70 -12.35 -6.58
C THR A 83 -19.47 -13.06 -6.02
N GLY A 84 -18.53 -12.33 -5.42
CA GLY A 84 -17.18 -12.84 -5.13
C GLY A 84 -16.39 -13.11 -6.41
#